data_AF-A0A960AFV1-F1
#
_entry.id   AF-A0A960AFV1-F1
#
_cell.length_a   1.000
_cell.length_b   1.000
_cell.length_c   1.000
_cell.angle_alpha   90.00
_cell.angle_beta   90.00
_cell.angle_gamma   90.00
#
_symmetry.space_group_name_H-M   'P 1'
#
loop_
_entity.id
_entity.type
_entity.pdbx_description
1 polymer ?
#
loop_
_entity_poly.entity_id
_entity_poly.type
_entity_poly.pdbx_seq_one_letter_code
_entity_poly.pdbx_strand_id
1 'polypeptide(L)'
;MVTERAEISPWPFVGMAGMACALFLYLASLLFAPWWAVALLVVVWIGLFVAACAWWTPHPRWVPVVAVVALLAWAAMVAIAGRT
;
A
#
# COMPACT_ATOMS: atom_id res chain seq x y z
N MET A 1 11.11 29.24 -27.46
CA MET A 1 10.50 27.95 -27.08
C MET A 1 9.89 28.12 -25.70
N VAL A 2 8.55 28.23 -25.61
CA VAL A 2 7.88 28.04 -24.33
C VAL A 2 7.88 26.54 -24.09
N THR A 3 8.69 26.07 -23.14
CA THR A 3 8.64 24.68 -22.71
C THR A 3 7.35 24.50 -21.93
N GLU A 4 6.28 24.02 -22.58
CA GLU A 4 5.13 23.50 -21.85
C GLU A 4 5.64 22.33 -21.00
N ARG A 5 5.80 22.58 -19.69
CA ARG A 5 6.11 21.52 -18.73
C ARG A 5 4.85 20.67 -18.62
N ALA A 6 4.87 19.46 -19.16
CA ALA A 6 3.81 18.49 -18.90
C ALA A 6 3.56 18.43 -17.39
N GLU A 7 2.33 18.70 -16.94
CA GLU A 7 1.98 18.63 -15.52
C GLU A 7 2.09 17.17 -15.06
N ILE A 8 3.18 16.86 -14.34
CA ILE A 8 3.39 15.55 -13.75
C ILE A 8 2.59 15.50 -12.44
N SER A 9 1.66 14.56 -12.35
CA SER A 9 0.91 14.34 -11.13
C SER A 9 1.82 13.80 -10.01
N PRO A 10 1.82 14.41 -8.81
CA PRO A 10 2.64 13.94 -7.68
C PRO A 10 2.03 12.74 -6.95
N TRP A 11 0.75 12.44 -7.17
CA TRP A 11 -0.03 11.46 -6.41
C TRP A 11 0.50 10.02 -6.44
N PRO A 12 1.07 9.51 -7.55
CA PRO A 12 1.70 8.18 -7.55
C PRO A 12 2.82 8.05 -6.53
N PHE A 13 3.63 9.10 -6.34
CA PHE A 13 4.71 9.10 -5.35
C PHE A 13 4.17 9.05 -3.92
N VAL A 14 3.11 9.81 -3.62
CA VAL A 14 2.44 9.78 -2.32
C VAL A 14 1.91 8.38 -2.03
N GLY A 15 1.21 7.77 -2.99
CA GLY A 15 0.66 6.43 -2.82
C GLY A 15 1.75 5.37 -2.68
N MET A 16 2.85 5.48 -3.42
CA MET A 16 3.92 4.47 -3.38
C MET A 16 4.80 4.59 -2.14
N ALA A 17 5.01 5.81 -1.63
CA ALA A 17 5.57 6.00 -0.29
C ALA A 17 4.69 5.34 0.78
N GLY A 18 3.37 5.53 0.70
CA GLY A 18 2.41 4.85 1.58
C GLY A 18 2.46 3.32 1.47
N MET A 19 2.56 2.77 0.26
CA MET A 19 2.72 1.33 0.04
C MET A 19 4.02 0.79 0.64
N ALA A 20 5.12 1.52 0.54
CA ALA A 20 6.38 1.15 1.17
C ALA A 20 6.23 1.11 2.70
N CYS A 21 5.64 2.14 3.31
CA CYS A 21 5.35 2.16 4.75
C CYS A 21 4.47 0.97 5.18
N ALA A 22 3.43 0.65 4.40
CA ALA A 22 2.57 -0.49 4.68
C ALA A 22 3.35 -1.82 4.69
N LEU A 23 4.29 -2.04 3.76
CA LEU A 23 5.11 -3.24 3.75
C LEU A 23 5.92 -3.40 5.05
N PHE A 24 6.54 -2.32 5.53
CA PHE A 24 7.25 -2.33 6.81
C PHE A 24 6.33 -2.67 7.98
N LEU A 25 5.12 -2.12 8.02
CA LEU A 25 4.13 -2.46 9.05
C LEU A 25 3.74 -3.94 9.01
N TYR A 26 3.56 -4.51 7.82
CA TYR A 26 3.17 -5.91 7.64
C TYR A 26 4.29 -6.83 8.12
N LEU A 27 5.54 -6.58 7.70
CA LEU A 27 6.68 -7.38 8.10
C LEU A 27 7.00 -7.25 9.59
N ALA A 28 6.87 -6.03 10.15
CA ALA A 28 7.04 -5.80 11.58
C ALA A 28 6.01 -6.56 12.43
N SER A 29 4.85 -6.93 11.87
CA SER A 29 3.88 -7.77 12.58
C SER A 29 4.40 -9.16 12.93
N LEU A 30 5.50 -9.65 12.34
CA LEU A 30 6.17 -10.89 12.80
C LEU A 30 6.61 -10.84 14.26
N LEU A 31 6.74 -9.63 14.84
CA LEU A 31 7.09 -9.45 16.25
C LEU A 31 5.97 -9.90 17.21
N PHE A 32 4.71 -9.98 16.75
CA PHE A 32 3.56 -10.25 17.63
C PHE A 32 2.45 -11.10 17.00
N ALA A 33 2.44 -11.31 15.68
CA ALA A 33 1.43 -12.08 14.96
C ALA A 33 2.02 -13.41 14.44
N PRO A 34 1.19 -14.46 14.27
CA PRO A 34 1.67 -15.71 13.71
C PRO A 34 2.14 -15.52 12.25
N TRP A 35 3.20 -16.23 11.86
CA TRP A 35 3.86 -16.06 10.56
C TRP A 35 2.92 -16.23 9.36
N TRP A 36 1.91 -17.11 9.46
CA TRP A 36 0.95 -17.35 8.38
C TRP A 36 0.03 -16.14 8.14
N ALA A 37 -0.33 -15.40 9.20
CA ALA A 37 -1.15 -14.19 9.08
C ALA A 37 -0.36 -13.07 8.39
N VAL A 38 0.93 -12.95 8.73
CA VAL A 38 1.84 -12.02 8.05
C VAL A 38 2.03 -12.42 6.58
N ALA A 39 2.19 -13.71 6.28
CA ALA A 39 2.31 -14.18 4.91
C ALA A 39 1.06 -13.83 4.08
N LEU A 40 -0.15 -14.04 4.63
CA LEU A 40 -1.40 -13.63 3.98
C LEU A 40 -1.45 -12.12 3.73
N LEU A 41 -1.06 -11.31 4.71
CA LEU A 41 -0.96 -9.86 4.54
C LEU A 41 0.01 -9.48 3.42
N VAL A 42 1.20 -10.10 3.36
CA VAL A 42 2.16 -9.84 2.29
C VAL A 42 1.60 -10.21 0.92
N VAL A 43 0.84 -11.30 0.79
CA VAL A 43 0.13 -11.65 -0.45
C VAL A 43 -0.88 -10.58 -0.85
N VAL A 44 -1.68 -10.09 0.11
CA VAL A 44 -2.61 -8.96 -0.12
C VAL A 44 -1.85 -7.71 -0.57
N TRP A 45 -0.73 -7.41 0.09
CA TRP A 45 0.12 -6.27 -0.27
C TRP A 45 0.65 -6.37 -1.69
N ILE A 46 1.10 -7.56 -2.13
CA ILE A 46 1.58 -7.77 -3.50
C ILE A 46 0.47 -7.46 -4.51
N GLY A 47 -0.75 -7.94 -4.27
CA GLY A 47 -1.90 -7.65 -5.13
C GLY A 47 -2.19 -6.14 -5.22
N LEU A 48 -2.15 -5.45 -4.08
CA LEU A 48 -2.31 -4.00 -4.02
C LEU A 48 -1.15 -3.27 -4.70
N PHE A 49 0.09 -3.74 -4.54
CA PHE A 49 1.27 -3.15 -5.17
C PHE A 49 1.20 -3.26 -6.70
N VAL A 50 0.78 -4.41 -7.22
CA VAL A 50 0.52 -4.59 -8.65
C VAL A 50 -0.55 -3.61 -9.13
N ALA A 51 -1.63 -3.42 -8.38
CA ALA A 51 -2.67 -2.43 -8.71
C ALA A 51 -2.13 -1.00 -8.69
N ALA A 52 -1.30 -0.62 -7.71
CA ALA A 52 -0.65 0.69 -7.64
C ALA A 52 0.26 0.94 -8.85
N CYS A 53 1.06 -0.06 -9.24
CA CYS A 53 1.90 -0.01 -10.44
C CYS A 53 1.06 0.13 -11.72
N ALA A 54 -0.02 -0.64 -11.84
CA ALA A 54 -0.92 -0.59 -13.00
C ALA A 54 -1.66 0.76 -13.12
N TRP A 55 -1.95 1.41 -11.99
CA TRP A 55 -2.65 2.70 -11.94
C TRP A 55 -1.73 3.91 -12.00
N TRP A 56 -0.41 3.72 -11.91
CA TRP A 56 0.59 4.78 -11.84
C TRP A 56 0.36 5.89 -12.88
N THR A 57 0.18 5.51 -14.15
CA THR A 57 -0.04 6.44 -15.27
C THR A 57 -1.52 6.66 -15.59
N PRO A 58 -2.36 5.60 -15.68
CA PRO A 58 -3.76 5.79 -16.12
C PRO A 58 -4.65 6.44 -15.06
N HIS A 59 -4.35 6.25 -13.77
CA HIS A 59 -5.21 6.67 -12.66
C HIS A 59 -4.41 7.26 -11.47
N PRO A 60 -3.53 8.27 -11.70
CA PRO A 60 -2.52 8.69 -10.72
C PRO A 60 -3.13 9.17 -9.38
N ARG A 61 -4.29 9.83 -9.42
CA ARG A 61 -5.02 10.28 -8.23
C ARG A 61 -5.58 9.16 -7.34
N TRP A 62 -5.67 7.94 -7.87
CA TRP A 62 -6.20 6.77 -7.15
C TRP A 62 -5.10 5.93 -6.50
N VAL A 63 -3.83 6.12 -6.85
CA VAL A 63 -2.71 5.38 -6.25
C VAL A 63 -2.63 5.56 -4.72
N PRO A 64 -2.87 6.77 -4.14
CA PRO A 64 -2.95 6.92 -2.68
C PRO A 64 -4.05 6.08 -2.02
N VAL A 65 -5.17 5.84 -2.72
CA VAL A 65 -6.28 5.01 -2.19
C VAL A 65 -5.81 3.57 -1.97
N VAL A 66 -4.92 3.06 -2.83
CA VAL A 66 -4.34 1.72 -2.68
C VAL A 66 -3.56 1.60 -1.37
N ALA A 67 -2.78 2.63 -1.01
CA ALA A 67 -2.07 2.67 0.27
C ALA A 67 -3.02 2.73 1.47
N VAL A 68 -4.12 3.49 1.37
CA VAL A 68 -5.17 3.51 2.40
C VAL A 68 -5.79 2.14 2.57
N VAL A 69 -6.11 1.43 1.48
CA VAL A 69 -6.65 0.06 1.53
C VAL A 69 -5.64 -0.90 2.17
N ALA A 70 -4.35 -0.76 1.87
CA ALA A 70 -3.30 -1.56 2.52
C ALA A 70 -3.25 -1.30 4.04
N LEU A 71 -3.34 -0.05 4.49
CA LEU A 71 -3.39 0.27 5.91
C LEU A 71 -4.64 -0.31 6.59
N LEU A 72 -5.80 -0.24 5.94
CA LEU A 72 -7.04 -0.82 6.46
C LEU A 72 -6.99 -2.35 6.58
N ALA A 73 -6.37 -3.03 5.61
CA ALA A 73 -6.19 -4.48 5.67
C ALA A 73 -5.31 -4.89 6.87
N TRP A 74 -4.25 -4.13 7.17
CA TRP A 74 -3.42 -4.35 8.36
C TRP A 74 -4.18 -4.06 9.65
N ALA A 75 -4.88 -2.92 9.73
CA ALA A 75 -5.65 -2.56 10.91
C ALA A 75 -6.74 -3.60 11.22
N ALA A 76 -7.39 -4.15 10.18
CA ALA A 76 -8.34 -5.24 10.33
C ALA A 76 -7.68 -6.50 10.90
N MET A 77 -6.51 -6.90 10.39
CA MET A 77 -5.75 -8.03 10.93
C MET A 77 -5.40 -7.83 12.39
N VAL A 78 -4.84 -6.67 12.76
CA VAL A 78 -4.47 -6.36 14.16
C VAL A 78 -5.70 -6.37 15.06
N ALA A 79 -6.83 -5.81 14.61
CA ALA A 79 -8.07 -5.82 15.37
C ALA A 79 -8.66 -7.23 15.54
N ILE A 80 -8.47 -8.14 14.58
CA ILE A 80 -8.88 -9.53 14.70
C ILE A 80 -7.94 -10.28 15.66
N ALA A 81 -6.63 -10.13 15.49
CA ALA A 81 -5.62 -10.79 16.31
C ALA A 81 -5.63 -10.31 17.79
N GLY A 82 -5.93 -9.04 18.04
CA GLY A 82 -6.03 -8.50 19.41
C GLY A 82 -7.30 -8.93 20.17
N ARG A 83 -8.23 -9.64 19.51
CA ARG A 83 -9.47 -10.15 20.12
C ARG A 83 -9.41 -11.64 20.45
N THR A 84 -8.30 -12.31 20.13
CA THR A 84 -8.06 -13.74 20.39
C THR A 84 -7.01 -13.91 21.47
#